data_AF-A0A1H6TA48-F1
#
_entry.id   AF-A0A1H6TA48-F1
#
_cell.length_a   1.000
_cell.length_b   1.000
_cell.length_c   1.000
_cell.angle_alpha   90.00
_cell.angle_beta   90.00
_cell.angle_gamma   90.00
#
_symmetry.space_group_name_H-M   'P 1'
#
loop_
_entity.id
_entity.type
_entity.pdbx_description
1 polymer ?
#
loop_
_entity_poly.entity_id
_entity_poly.type
_entity_poly.pdbx_seq_one_letter_code
_entity_poly.pdbx_strand_id
1 'polypeptide(L)' 'MLAMPEINHIKNLRNNKSLSINEISKQTGFCWSTVKKYADEDLLPIEKNPLKKGMMYEEKWGEIVSDWLMEDRALKK' A
#
# COMPACT_ATOMS: atom_id res chain seq x y z
N MET A 1 5.21 -4.42 14.20
CA MET A 1 4.26 -3.52 13.50
C MET A 1 2.99 -3.49 14.33
N LEU A 2 2.43 -2.30 14.61
CA LEU A 2 1.15 -2.22 15.34
C LEU A 2 0.05 -2.91 14.52
N ALA A 3 -0.90 -3.54 15.20
CA ALA A 3 -2.10 -4.05 14.60
C ALA A 3 -3.00 -2.89 14.15
N MET A 4 -3.77 -3.13 13.07
CA MET A 4 -4.75 -2.17 12.57
C MET A 4 -5.68 -1.55 13.64
N PRO A 5 -6.21 -2.31 14.64
CA PRO A 5 -7.02 -1.71 15.70
C PRO A 5 -6.27 -0.69 16.56
N GLU A 6 -4.98 -0.91 16.83
CA GLU A 6 -4.16 0.01 17.64
C GLU A 6 -3.89 1.31 16.89
N ILE A 7 -3.65 1.21 15.58
CA ILE A 7 -3.49 2.37 14.68
C ILE A 7 -4.79 3.17 14.63
N ASN A 8 -5.93 2.49 14.46
CA ASN A 8 -7.25 3.13 14.46
C ASN A 8 -7.57 3.81 15.79
N HIS A 9 -7.16 3.21 16.92
CA HIS A 9 -7.30 3.81 18.23
C HIS A 9 -6.50 5.12 18.34
N ILE A 10 -5.24 5.14 17.91
CA ILE A 10 -4.40 6.35 17.87
C ILE A 10 -5.03 7.45 17.00
N LYS A 11 -5.50 7.11 15.79
CA LYS A 11 -6.20 8.06 14.91
C LYS A 11 -7.48 8.62 15.54
N ASN A 12 -8.27 7.77 16.20
CA ASN A 12 -9.48 8.18 16.88
C ASN A 12 -9.19 9.16 18.03
N LEU A 13 -8.15 8.90 18.82
CA LEU A 13 -7.70 9.81 19.90
C LEU A 13 -7.24 11.17 19.36
N ARG A 14 -6.59 11.19 18.19
CA ARG A 14 -6.14 12.43 17.55
C ARG A 14 -7.29 13.23 16.94
N ASN A 15 -8.17 12.59 16.18
CA ASN A 15 -9.21 13.27 15.40
C ASN A 15 -10.47 13.61 16.22
N ASN A 16 -10.93 12.71 17.10
CA ASN A 16 -12.18 12.93 17.84
C ASN A 16 -11.97 13.58 19.21
N LYS A 17 -10.82 13.36 19.85
CA LYS A 17 -10.51 13.90 21.18
C LYS A 17 -9.48 15.02 21.16
N SER A 18 -8.90 15.35 19.99
CA SER A 18 -7.86 16.39 19.83
C SER A 18 -6.72 16.28 20.84
N LEU A 19 -6.39 15.06 21.26
CA LEU A 19 -5.37 14.81 22.27
C LEU A 19 -3.97 15.10 21.72
N SER A 20 -3.09 15.57 22.60
CA SER A 20 -1.68 15.75 22.27
C SER A 20 -0.98 14.40 22.09
N ILE A 21 -0.01 14.31 21.19
CA ILE A 21 0.78 13.09 20.92
C ILE A 21 1.40 12.52 22.22
N ASN A 22 1.78 13.41 23.14
CA ASN A 22 2.32 13.02 24.44
C ASN A 22 1.29 12.32 25.35
N GLU A 23 0.04 12.78 25.34
CA GLU A 23 -1.03 12.14 26.11
C GLU A 23 -1.42 10.80 25.51
N ILE A 24 -1.47 10.71 24.18
CA ILE A 24 -1.70 9.45 23.48
C ILE A 24 -0.57 8.46 23.80
N SER A 25 0.70 8.89 23.76
CA SER A 25 1.84 8.03 24.12
C SER A 25 1.76 7.51 25.56
N LYS A 26 1.35 8.34 26.51
CA LYS A 26 1.13 7.92 27.91
C LYS A 26 -0.04 6.94 28.06
N GLN A 27 -1.14 7.16 27.33
CA GLN A 27 -2.34 6.35 27.43
C GLN A 27 -2.15 4.97 26.78
N THR A 28 -1.53 4.92 25.60
CA THR A 28 -1.37 3.68 24.84
C THR A 28 -0.07 2.94 25.18
N GLY A 29 0.87 3.59 25.89
CA GLY A 29 2.16 3.01 26.26
C GLY A 29 3.14 2.85 25.08
N PHE A 30 2.81 3.36 23.89
CA PHE A 30 3.67 3.29 22.71
C PHE A 30 4.70 4.42 22.68
N CYS A 31 5.85 4.16 22.05
CA CYS A 31 6.87 5.18 21.81
C CYS A 31 6.29 6.38 21.06
N TRP A 32 6.71 7.58 21.48
CA TRP A 32 6.26 8.85 20.90
C TRP A 32 6.41 8.88 19.37
N SER A 33 7.53 8.36 18.82
CA SER A 33 7.81 8.29 17.38
C SER A 33 6.76 7.48 16.61
N THR A 34 6.30 6.37 17.20
CA THR A 34 5.29 5.49 16.63
C THR A 34 3.93 6.16 16.62
N VAL A 35 3.55 6.78 17.75
CA VAL A 35 2.29 7.51 17.86
C VAL A 35 2.26 8.67 16.88
N LYS A 36 3.35 9.47 16.79
CA LYS A 36 3.46 10.57 15.83
C LYS A 36 3.31 10.09 14.40
N LYS A 37 3.99 9.00 14.03
CA LYS A 37 3.88 8.40 12.71
C LYS A 37 2.42 8.09 12.36
N TYR A 38 1.71 7.38 13.23
CA TYR A 38 0.33 6.95 12.92
C TYR A 38 -0.74 8.03 13.15
N ALA A 39 -0.43 9.08 13.91
CA ALA A 39 -1.34 10.19 14.18
C ALA A 39 -1.31 11.29 13.11
N ASP A 40 -0.14 11.62 12.55
CA ASP A 40 0.02 12.64 11.50
C ASP A 40 0.02 12.05 10.09
N GLU A 41 0.58 10.86 9.89
CA GLU A 41 0.65 10.24 8.56
C GLU A 41 -0.70 9.61 8.24
N ASP A 42 -1.44 10.25 7.32
CA ASP A 42 -2.57 9.59 6.70
C ASP A 42 -2.02 8.44 5.85
N LEU A 43 -2.02 7.24 6.43
CA LEU A 43 -1.77 5.98 5.73
C LEU A 43 -2.87 5.74 4.69
N LEU A 44 -3.03 6.65 3.74
CA LEU A 44 -3.71 6.35 2.49
C LEU A 44 -2.90 5.21 1.87
N PRO A 45 -3.56 4.13 1.44
CA PRO A 45 -2.91 3.13 0.63
C PRO A 45 -2.31 3.86 -0.56
N ILE A 46 -0.99 4.05 -0.56
CA ILE A 46 -0.29 4.59 -1.70
C ILE A 46 -0.60 3.62 -2.82
N GLU A 47 -1.29 4.08 -3.86
CA GLU A 47 -1.54 3.29 -5.05
C GLU A 47 -0.18 2.86 -5.60
N LYS A 48 0.21 1.64 -5.28
CA LYS A 48 1.41 1.03 -5.83
C LYS A 48 1.04 0.68 -7.26
N ASN A 49 1.23 1.62 -8.19
CA ASN A 49 1.19 1.30 -9.60
C ASN A 49 2.26 0.22 -9.83
N PRO A 50 1.87 -1.03 -10.13
CA PRO A 50 2.86 -2.05 -10.42
C PRO A 50 3.62 -1.57 -11.65
N LEU A 51 4.92 -1.33 -11.47
CA LEU A 51 5.80 -0.99 -12.57
C LEU A 51 5.76 -2.17 -13.55
N LYS A 52 5.18 -1.95 -14.74
CA LYS A 52 5.22 -2.90 -15.85
C LYS A 52 6.69 -3.04 -16.29
N LYS A 53 7.38 -4.02 -15.75
CA LYS A 53 8.81 -4.29 -16.00
C LYS A 53 8.97 -5.69 -16.59
N GLY A 54 9.98 -5.89 -17.45
CA GLY A 54 10.30 -7.17 -18.06
C GLY A 54 10.20 -7.18 -19.58
N MET A 55 10.68 -8.28 -20.18
CA MET A 55 10.87 -8.45 -21.63
C MET A 55 9.60 -8.18 -22.46
N MET A 56 8.42 -8.41 -21.87
CA MET A 56 7.12 -8.14 -22.52
C MET A 56 6.91 -6.65 -22.85
N TYR A 57 7.41 -5.74 -22.02
CA TYR A 57 7.21 -4.29 -22.14
C TYR A 57 8.46 -3.54 -22.60
N GLU A 58 9.65 -3.95 -22.12
CA GLU A 58 10.92 -3.27 -22.44
C GLU A 58 11.49 -3.70 -23.80
N GLU A 59 11.37 -4.99 -24.13
CA GLU A 59 12.01 -5.59 -25.31
C GLU A 59 10.99 -6.00 -26.38
N LYS A 60 9.73 -5.56 -26.25
CA LYS A 60 8.62 -5.79 -27.20
C LYS A 60 8.34 -7.26 -27.57
N TRP A 61 8.78 -8.23 -26.76
CA TRP A 61 8.45 -9.64 -26.95
C TRP A 61 6.94 -9.90 -26.87
N GLY A 62 6.16 -8.97 -26.29
CA GLY A 62 4.70 -9.06 -26.23
C GLY A 62 4.04 -9.20 -27.60
N GLU A 63 4.56 -8.54 -28.64
CA GLU A 63 4.00 -8.64 -30.00
C GLU A 63 4.25 -10.04 -30.57
N ILE A 64 5.48 -10.54 -30.48
CA ILE A 64 5.89 -11.88 -30.97
C ILE A 64 5.08 -12.99 -30.29
N VAL A 65 4.94 -12.93 -28.96
CA VAL A 65 4.16 -13.92 -28.19
C VAL A 65 2.67 -13.83 -28.55
N SER A 66 2.15 -12.63 -28.81
CA SER A 66 0.76 -12.44 -29.22
C SER A 66 0.50 -13.03 -30.62
N ASP A 67 1.42 -12.85 -31.56
CA ASP A 67 1.33 -13.41 -32.91
C ASP A 67 1.35 -14.95 -32.88
N TRP A 68 2.27 -15.54 -32.13
CA TRP A 68 2.32 -17.01 -31.94
C TRP A 68 1.03 -17.57 -31.31
N LEU A 69 0.47 -16.87 -30.32
CA LEU A 69 -0.79 -17.25 -29.70
C LEU A 69 -1.98 -17.15 -30.66
N MET A 70 -1.98 -16.15 -31.55
CA MET A 70 -3.00 -15.99 -32.57
C MET A 70 -2.91 -17.11 -33.61
N GLU A 71 -1.70 -17.43 -34.07
CA GLU A 71 -1.45 -18.53 -35.01
C GLU A 71 -1.86 -19.89 -34.42
N ASP A 72 -1.48 -20.21 -33.18
CA ASP A 72 -1.87 -21.46 -32.51
C ASP A 72 -3.39 -21.60 -32.38
N ARG A 73 -4.09 -20.50 -32.10
CA ARG A 73 -5.55 -20.49 -32.04
C ARG A 73 -6.20 -20.71 -33.41
N ALA A 74 -5.60 -20.18 -34.47
CA ALA A 74 -6.11 -20.35 -35.83
C ALA A 74 -5.96 -21.80 -36.33
N LEU A 75 -4.92 -22.51 -35.88
CA LEU A 75 -4.64 -23.90 -36.24
C LEU A 75 -5.56 -24.93 -35.55
N LYS A 76 -6.28 -24.53 -34.50
CA LYS A 76 -7.22 -25.41 -33.76
C LYS A 76 -8.65 -25.43 -34.37
N LYS A 77 -8.83 -24.86 -35.55
CA LYS A 77 -10.14 -24.72 -36.23
C LYS A 77 -10.23 -25.56 -37.49
#